data_AF-X1JX42-F1
#
_entry.id   AF-X1JX42-F1
#
_cell.length_a   1.000
_cell.length_b   1.000
_cell.length_c   1.000
_cell.angle_alpha   90.00
_cell.angle_beta   90.00
_cell.angle_gamma   90.00
#
_symmetry.space_group_name_H-M   'P 1'
#
loop_
_entity.id
_entity.type
_entity.pdbx_description
1 polymer ?
#
loop_
_entity_poly.entity_id
_entity_poly.type
_entity_poly.pdbx_seq_one_letter_code
_entity_poly.pdbx_strand_id
1 'polypeptide(L)'
;PEKDVDGFHPVNIGKLVTQQECLVPATPLGIIEMLKREDIIIKGKNATVVGHSEIVGKPTTLLLLNEWATVTICHIETRDLKIHTIDADILIVATGVPYLIKGDMIKEGGCGYRCRN
;
A
#
# COMPACT_ATOMS: atom_id res chain seq x y z
N PRO A 1 18.74 -14.51 3.11
CA PRO A 1 17.40 -14.34 3.71
C PRO A 1 17.43 -14.00 5.22
N GLU A 2 18.05 -14.81 6.09
CA GLU A 2 17.92 -14.65 7.55
C GLU A 2 18.53 -13.37 8.14
N LYS A 3 19.46 -12.72 7.43
CA LYS A 3 20.09 -11.45 7.83
C LYS A 3 19.61 -10.24 7.02
N ASP A 4 18.63 -10.44 6.13
CA ASP A 4 18.03 -9.36 5.36
C ASP A 4 16.98 -8.66 6.23
N VAL A 5 17.46 -7.74 7.08
CA VAL A 5 16.62 -6.97 8.01
C VAL A 5 15.60 -6.09 7.30
N ASP A 6 15.86 -5.77 6.02
CA ASP A 6 15.02 -4.90 5.22
C ASP A 6 13.87 -5.65 4.51
N GLY A 7 13.92 -6.99 4.46
CA GLY A 7 12.84 -7.83 3.96
C GLY A 7 12.68 -7.87 2.43
N PHE A 8 13.63 -7.29 1.67
CA PHE A 8 13.55 -7.19 0.21
C PHE A 8 14.11 -8.39 -0.55
N HIS A 9 14.75 -9.33 0.15
CA HIS A 9 15.26 -10.55 -0.46
C HIS A 9 14.11 -11.28 -1.19
N PRO A 10 14.28 -11.71 -2.45
CA PRO A 10 13.18 -12.30 -3.24
C PRO A 10 12.45 -13.46 -2.55
N VAL A 11 13.17 -14.24 -1.75
CA VAL A 11 12.61 -15.29 -0.88
C VAL A 11 11.59 -14.74 0.12
N ASN A 12 11.86 -13.61 0.77
CA ASN A 12 10.93 -12.96 1.71
C ASN A 12 9.68 -12.47 0.97
N ILE A 13 9.84 -11.89 -0.22
CA ILE A 13 8.70 -11.50 -1.06
C ILE A 13 7.87 -12.71 -1.50
N GLY A 14 8.50 -13.80 -1.94
CA GLY A 14 7.78 -15.04 -2.30
C GLY A 14 7.02 -15.65 -1.13
N LYS A 15 7.62 -15.63 0.07
CA LYS A 15 6.95 -16.02 1.32
C LYS A 15 5.76 -15.11 1.63
N LEU A 16 5.91 -13.79 1.47
CA LEU A 16 4.84 -12.82 1.66
C LEU A 16 3.64 -13.07 0.73
N VAL A 17 3.90 -13.38 -0.55
CA VAL A 17 2.87 -13.75 -1.54
C VAL A 17 2.11 -15.01 -1.12
N THR A 18 2.83 -15.99 -0.55
CA THR A 18 2.24 -17.27 -0.12
C THR A 18 1.77 -17.26 1.33
N GLN A 19 1.75 -16.10 1.98
CA GLN A 19 1.36 -15.93 3.40
C GLN A 19 2.17 -16.81 4.37
N GLN A 20 3.42 -17.10 4.04
CA GLN A 20 4.36 -17.76 4.93
C GLN A 20 5.05 -16.74 5.84
N GLU A 21 5.46 -17.21 7.02
CA GLU A 21 6.23 -16.40 7.96
C GLU A 21 7.56 -15.93 7.32
N CYS A 22 7.76 -14.63 7.29
CA CYS A 22 8.93 -13.97 6.71
C CYS A 22 9.17 -12.59 7.31
N LEU A 23 10.36 -12.05 7.05
CA LEU A 23 10.66 -10.65 7.32
C LEU A 23 9.93 -9.79 6.28
N VAL A 24 9.02 -8.95 6.76
CA VAL A 24 8.24 -8.02 5.95
C VAL A 24 8.94 -6.66 5.96
N PRO A 25 9.01 -5.94 4.83
CA PRO A 25 9.59 -4.61 4.82
C PRO A 25 8.93 -3.65 5.81
N ALA A 26 9.76 -2.88 6.52
CA ALA A 26 9.32 -2.07 7.66
C ALA A 26 8.26 -1.02 7.31
N THR A 27 8.41 -0.32 6.19
CA THR A 27 7.44 0.73 5.77
C THR A 27 6.07 0.13 5.42
N PRO A 28 5.96 -0.89 4.55
CA PRO A 28 4.72 -1.63 4.32
C PRO A 28 4.05 -2.15 5.60
N LEU A 29 4.83 -2.79 6.49
CA LEU A 29 4.31 -3.28 7.76
C LEU A 29 3.80 -2.14 8.65
N GLY A 30 4.56 -1.05 8.76
CA GLY A 30 4.18 0.13 9.53
C GLY A 30 2.88 0.77 9.05
N ILE A 31 2.61 0.75 7.74
CA ILE A 31 1.34 1.24 7.18
C ILE A 31 0.16 0.37 7.65
N ILE A 32 0.29 -0.96 7.60
CA ILE A 32 -0.76 -1.88 8.08
C ILE A 32 -0.98 -1.73 9.58
N GLU A 33 0.09 -1.66 10.36
CA GLU A 33 0.00 -1.50 11.81
C GLU A 33 -0.63 -0.15 12.19
N MET A 34 -0.33 0.92 11.47
CA MET A 34 -0.98 2.22 11.67
C MET A 34 -2.48 2.14 11.36
N LEU A 35 -2.89 1.51 10.25
CA LEU A 35 -4.31 1.30 9.93
C LEU A 35 -5.03 0.55 11.06
N LYS A 36 -4.42 -0.51 11.58
CA LYS A 36 -4.97 -1.30 12.70
C LYS A 36 -5.06 -0.50 14.00
N ARG A 37 -4.05 0.33 14.31
CA ARG A 37 -4.03 1.18 15.51
C ARG A 37 -5.06 2.28 15.49
N GLU A 38 -5.43 2.77 14.31
CA GLU A 38 -6.49 3.75 14.12
C GLU A 38 -7.89 3.09 13.97
N ASP A 39 -8.01 1.80 14.30
CA ASP A 39 -9.24 0.99 14.20
C ASP A 39 -9.87 0.99 12.79
N ILE A 40 -9.05 1.15 11.74
CA ILE A 40 -9.50 1.11 10.35
C ILE A 40 -9.61 -0.34 9.90
N ILE A 41 -10.83 -0.76 9.62
CA ILE A 41 -11.11 -2.09 9.06
C ILE A 41 -10.59 -2.16 7.62
N ILE A 42 -9.57 -2.98 7.37
CA ILE A 42 -8.98 -3.19 6.04
C ILE A 42 -9.81 -4.18 5.20
N LYS A 43 -10.33 -5.22 5.86
CA LYS A 43 -11.08 -6.31 5.21
C LYS A 43 -12.29 -5.78 4.43
N GLY A 44 -12.36 -6.14 3.15
CA GLY A 44 -13.45 -5.76 2.24
C GLY A 44 -13.44 -4.31 1.77
N LYS A 45 -12.42 -3.52 2.11
CA LYS A 45 -12.27 -2.14 1.62
C LYS A 45 -11.61 -2.08 0.24
N ASN A 46 -11.90 -1.02 -0.49
CA ASN A 46 -11.19 -0.67 -1.71
C ASN A 46 -9.93 0.12 -1.35
N ALA A 47 -8.77 -0.50 -1.49
CA ALA A 47 -7.48 0.13 -1.27
C ALA A 47 -6.82 0.49 -2.60
N THR A 48 -6.40 1.75 -2.77
CA THR A 48 -5.63 2.19 -3.94
C THR A 48 -4.22 2.52 -3.52
N VAL A 49 -3.24 1.86 -4.14
CA VAL A 49 -1.82 2.10 -3.94
C VAL A 49 -1.26 2.82 -5.17
N VAL A 50 -0.80 4.06 -4.99
CA VAL A 50 -0.18 4.85 -6.06
C VAL A 50 1.33 4.76 -5.92
N GLY A 51 1.96 4.01 -6.82
CA GLY A 51 3.38 3.67 -6.80
C GLY A 51 3.58 2.17 -6.60
N HIS A 52 4.43 1.56 -7.44
CA HIS A 52 4.68 0.10 -7.45
C HIS A 52 6.15 -0.27 -7.17
N SER A 53 6.85 0.54 -6.39
CA SER A 53 8.25 0.27 -6.06
C SER A 53 8.39 -1.10 -5.38
N GLU A 54 9.55 -1.74 -5.57
CA GLU A 54 9.83 -3.05 -4.96
C GLU A 54 9.95 -2.97 -3.44
N ILE A 55 10.27 -1.77 -2.94
CA ILE A 55 10.51 -1.53 -1.52
C ILE A 55 9.27 -1.09 -0.73
N VAL A 56 8.28 -0.47 -1.38
CA VAL A 56 7.06 0.02 -0.70
C VAL A 56 5.81 -0.42 -1.43
N GLY A 57 5.65 -0.02 -2.69
CA GLY A 57 4.39 -0.21 -3.43
C GLY A 57 3.94 -1.66 -3.57
N LYS A 58 4.82 -2.53 -4.08
CA LYS A 58 4.51 -3.97 -4.26
C LYS A 58 4.28 -4.68 -2.92
N PRO A 59 5.16 -4.57 -1.91
CA PRO A 59 4.91 -5.26 -0.64
C PRO A 59 3.67 -4.73 0.10
N THR A 60 3.39 -3.42 0.07
CA THR A 60 2.16 -2.86 0.66
C THR A 60 0.91 -3.42 -0.01
N THR A 61 0.93 -3.57 -1.34
CA THR A 61 -0.17 -4.20 -2.08
C THR A 61 -0.41 -5.64 -1.59
N LEU A 62 0.66 -6.43 -1.45
CA LEU A 62 0.55 -7.82 -0.99
C LEU A 62 0.01 -7.91 0.44
N LEU A 63 0.45 -7.03 1.33
CA LEU A 63 -0.06 -6.99 2.70
C LEU A 63 -1.55 -6.62 2.75
N LEU A 64 -1.98 -5.63 1.98
CA LEU A 64 -3.41 -5.27 1.88
C LEU A 64 -4.26 -6.42 1.34
N LEU A 65 -3.74 -7.16 0.34
CA LEU A 65 -4.40 -8.37 -0.16
C LEU A 65 -4.50 -9.45 0.91
N ASN A 66 -3.44 -9.66 1.71
CA ASN A 66 -3.45 -10.61 2.83
C ASN A 66 -4.45 -10.22 3.93
N GLU A 67 -4.72 -8.93 4.09
CA GLU A 67 -5.75 -8.37 4.96
C GLU A 67 -7.15 -8.31 4.30
N TRP A 68 -7.33 -8.98 3.15
CA TRP A 68 -8.59 -9.11 2.41
C TRP A 68 -9.16 -7.78 1.86
N ALA A 69 -8.32 -6.80 1.57
CA ALA A 69 -8.72 -5.61 0.80
C ALA A 69 -8.82 -5.94 -0.71
N THR A 70 -9.70 -5.24 -1.42
CA THR A 70 -9.65 -5.17 -2.88
C THR A 70 -8.64 -4.09 -3.26
N VAL A 71 -7.57 -4.46 -3.97
CA VAL A 71 -6.44 -3.55 -4.18
C VAL A 71 -6.32 -3.11 -5.64
N THR A 72 -6.25 -1.80 -5.86
CA THR A 72 -5.92 -1.19 -7.17
C THR A 72 -4.51 -0.62 -7.11
N ILE A 73 -3.65 -0.98 -8.08
CA ILE A 73 -2.26 -0.52 -8.16
C ILE A 73 -2.14 0.49 -9.29
N CYS A 74 -1.71 1.71 -8.96
CA CYS A 74 -1.44 2.76 -9.93
C CYS A 74 0.06 3.03 -10.05
N HIS A 75 0.50 3.45 -11.23
CA HIS A 75 1.88 3.78 -11.56
C HIS A 75 1.94 4.90 -12.60
N ILE A 76 3.14 5.25 -13.07
CA ILE A 76 3.35 6.38 -13.98
C ILE A 76 2.54 6.28 -15.29
N GLU A 77 2.34 5.06 -15.80
CA GLU A 77 1.52 4.80 -17.01
C GLU A 77 0.01 4.65 -16.73
N THR A 78 -0.44 4.81 -15.49
CA THR A 78 -1.87 4.71 -15.17
C THR A 78 -2.62 5.90 -15.76
N ARG A 79 -3.56 5.61 -16.67
CA ARG A 79 -4.40 6.62 -17.29
C ARG A 79 -5.45 7.09 -16.30
N ASP A 80 -5.63 8.40 -16.22
CA ASP A 80 -6.61 9.05 -15.36
C ASP A 80 -6.60 8.52 -13.91
N LEU A 81 -5.51 8.87 -13.20
CA LEU A 81 -5.27 8.45 -11.83
C LEU A 81 -6.46 8.74 -10.90
N LYS A 82 -7.23 9.81 -11.17
CA LYS A 82 -8.35 10.24 -10.34
C LYS A 82 -9.45 9.18 -10.26
N ILE A 83 -9.74 8.47 -11.35
CA ILE A 83 -10.78 7.42 -11.38
C ILE A 83 -10.46 6.32 -10.35
N HIS A 84 -9.18 6.02 -10.15
CA HIS A 84 -8.75 4.98 -9.21
C HIS A 84 -8.68 5.46 -7.76
N THR A 85 -8.45 6.75 -7.53
CA THR A 85 -8.26 7.29 -6.18
C THR A 85 -9.55 7.82 -5.55
N ILE A 86 -10.52 8.25 -6.37
CA ILE A 86 -11.76 8.85 -5.86
C ILE A 86 -12.69 7.85 -5.16
N ASP A 87 -12.62 6.57 -5.54
CA ASP A 87 -13.41 5.50 -4.95
C ASP A 87 -12.68 4.75 -3.82
N ALA A 88 -11.42 5.11 -3.55
CA ALA A 88 -10.59 4.44 -2.56
C ALA A 88 -11.06 4.75 -1.13
N ASP A 89 -11.34 3.70 -0.37
CA ASP A 89 -11.55 3.80 1.08
C ASP A 89 -10.23 4.01 1.81
N ILE A 90 -9.16 3.37 1.30
CA ILE A 90 -7.79 3.48 1.78
C ILE A 90 -6.93 3.93 0.60
N LEU A 91 -6.31 5.11 0.70
CA LEU A 91 -5.41 5.62 -0.34
C LEU A 91 -3.98 5.69 0.20
N ILE A 92 -3.06 4.97 -0.43
CA ILE A 92 -1.63 4.95 -0.09
C ILE A 92 -0.84 5.53 -1.26
N VAL A 93 -0.01 6.54 -0.97
CA VAL A 93 0.84 7.20 -1.99
C VAL A 93 2.31 6.93 -1.70
N ALA A 94 2.98 6.24 -2.62
CA ALA A 94 4.36 5.78 -2.53
C ALA A 94 5.17 6.14 -3.80
N THR A 95 4.99 7.38 -4.31
CA THR A 95 5.63 7.85 -5.55
C THR A 95 6.82 8.79 -5.35
N GLY A 96 7.03 9.31 -4.13
CA GLY A 96 8.04 10.35 -3.87
C GLY A 96 7.77 11.70 -4.54
N VAL A 97 6.62 11.86 -5.20
CA VAL A 97 6.23 13.11 -5.89
C VAL A 97 5.32 13.92 -4.97
N PRO A 98 5.77 15.09 -4.48
CA PRO A 98 4.96 15.93 -3.62
C PRO A 98 3.74 16.44 -4.38
N TYR A 99 2.60 16.55 -3.69
CA TYR A 99 1.33 17.09 -4.22
C TYR A 99 0.73 16.37 -5.43
N LEU A 100 1.17 15.14 -5.75
CA LEU A 100 0.60 14.34 -6.83
C LEU A 100 -0.91 14.12 -6.66
N ILE A 101 -1.32 13.75 -5.44
CA ILE A 101 -2.74 13.60 -5.10
C ILE A 101 -3.30 14.93 -4.60
N LYS A 102 -4.31 15.41 -5.33
CA LYS A 102 -5.08 16.62 -5.04
C LYS A 102 -6.33 16.28 -4.22
N GLY A 103 -6.93 17.28 -3.57
CA GLY A 103 -8.10 17.07 -2.72
C GLY A 103 -9.30 16.49 -3.46
N ASP A 104 -9.51 16.88 -4.72
CA ASP A 104 -10.58 16.38 -5.58
C ASP A 104 -10.37 14.94 -6.08
N MET A 105 -9.26 14.32 -5.69
CA MET A 105 -8.90 12.94 -6.00
C MET A 105 -9.10 12.00 -4.81
N ILE A 106 -9.52 12.54 -3.65
CA ILE A 106 -9.71 11.79 -2.41
C ILE A 106 -11.21 11.64 -2.18
N LYS A 107 -11.65 10.42 -1.88
CA LYS A 107 -13.03 10.12 -1.49
C LYS A 107 -13.44 10.97 -0.28
N GLU A 108 -14.63 11.57 -0.32
CA GLU A 108 -15.19 12.22 0.87
C GLU A 108 -15.36 11.21 2.01
N GLY A 109 -14.72 11.48 3.16
CA GLY A 109 -14.70 10.57 4.31
C GLY A 109 -13.75 9.36 4.18
N GLY A 110 -12.95 9.28 3.12
CA GLY A 110 -11.91 8.25 2.96
C GLY A 110 -10.67 8.52 3.84
N CYS A 111 -9.94 7.46 4.21
CA CYS A 111 -8.70 7.62 4.96
C CYS A 111 -7.51 7.70 3.98
N GLY A 112 -6.96 8.91 3.80
CA GLY A 112 -5.80 9.15 2.96
C GLY A 112 -4.50 9.13 3.75
N TYR A 113 -3.62 8.16 3.50
CA TYR A 113 -2.28 8.12 4.11
C TYR A 113 -1.22 8.58 3.11
N ARG A 114 -0.60 9.71 3.42
CA ARG A 114 0.51 10.29 2.64
C ARG A 114 1.83 9.90 3.31
N CYS A 115 2.56 8.96 2.71
CA CYS A 115 3.93 8.68 3.13
C CYS A 115 4.81 9.88 2.72
N ARG A 116 5.15 10.75 3.68
CA ARG A 116 6.16 11.79 3.50
C ARG A 116 7.53 11.14 3.73
N ASN A 117 8.38 11.14 2.71
CA ASN A 117 9.83 11.07 2.90
C ASN A 117 10.34 12.44 3.35
#